data_AF-A0A1F8XTD7-F1
#
_entry.id   AF-A0A1F8XTD7-F1
#
_cell.length_a   1.000
_cell.length_b   1.000
_cell.length_c   1.000
_cell.angle_alpha   90.00
_cell.angle_beta   90.00
_cell.angle_gamma   90.00
#
_symmetry.space_group_name_H-M   'P 1'
#
loop_
_entity.id
_entity.type
_entity.pdbx_description
1 polymer ?
#
loop_
_entity_poly.entity_id
_entity_poly.type
_entity_poly.pdbx_seq_one_letter_code
_entity_poly.pdbx_strand_id
1 'polypeptide(L)' 'MKWKGVAICLVSFIALSGCTVAQLKRGAYGAAYQKQCIDREGTTDCDPAHKSYEEYDREREEFLNREDKRD' A
#
# COMPACT_ATOMS: atom_id res chain seq x y z
N MET A 1 -22.22 29.82 16.80
CA MET A 1 -22.38 28.37 16.53
C MET A 1 -22.19 28.10 15.04
N LYS A 2 -20.97 27.79 14.57
CA LYS A 2 -20.69 27.54 13.12
C LYS A 2 -19.58 26.51 12.87
N TRP A 3 -19.14 25.77 13.89
CA TRP A 3 -17.97 24.88 13.80
C TRP A 3 -18.34 23.39 13.69
N LYS A 4 -19.60 23.02 13.95
CA LYS A 4 -20.05 21.61 13.93
C LYS A 4 -20.04 20.98 12.53
N GLY A 5 -20.25 21.77 11.47
CA GLY A 5 -20.26 21.26 10.09
C GLY A 5 -18.88 20.98 9.50
N VAL A 6 -17.86 21.74 9.90
CA VAL A 6 -16.49 21.59 9.36
C VAL A 6 -15.81 20.32 9.89
N ALA A 7 -16.08 19.97 11.15
CA ALA A 7 -15.53 18.77 11.77
C ALA A 7 -16.01 17.47 11.08
N ILE A 8 -17.27 17.42 10.65
CA ILE A 8 -17.84 16.24 9.99
C ILE A 8 -17.22 16.04 8.59
N CYS A 9 -17.02 17.12 7.83
CA CYS A 9 -16.36 17.01 6.52
C CYS A 9 -14.92 16.49 6.64
N LEU A 10 -14.14 17.00 7.60
CA LEU A 10 -12.76 16.57 7.79
C LEU A 10 -12.65 15.07 8.13
N VAL A 11 -13.51 14.56 8.99
CA VAL A 11 -13.51 13.13 9.36
C VAL A 11 -13.86 12.25 8.17
N SER A 12 -14.84 12.66 7.35
CA SER A 12 -15.19 11.93 6.12
C SER A 12 -14.04 11.92 5.12
N PHE A 13 -13.36 13.06 4.91
CA PHE A 13 -12.19 13.13 4.02
C PHE A 13 -11.05 12.22 4.47
N ILE A 14 -10.76 12.16 5.77
CA ILE A 14 -9.70 11.29 6.31
C ILE A 14 -10.07 9.81 6.15
N ALA A 15 -11.32 9.43 6.44
CA ALA A 15 -11.79 8.05 6.28
C ALA A 15 -11.76 7.58 4.81
N LEU A 16 -12.16 8.45 3.88
CA LEU A 16 -12.07 8.19 2.43
C LEU A 16 -10.62 8.06 1.95
N SER A 17 -9.71 8.84 2.53
CA SER A 17 -8.28 8.80 2.20
C SER A 17 -7.62 7.49 2.65
N GLY A 18 -7.98 6.98 3.83
CA GLY A 18 -7.42 5.72 4.35
C GLY A 18 -7.75 4.51 3.46
N CYS A 19 -9.01 4.37 3.04
CA CYS A 19 -9.44 3.28 2.16
C CYS A 19 -8.85 3.39 0.74
N THR A 20 -8.78 4.59 0.18
CA THR A 20 -8.23 4.80 -1.16
C THR A 20 -6.72 4.57 -1.21
N VAL A 21 -5.98 4.97 -0.18
CA VAL A 21 -4.52 4.75 -0.13
C VAL A 21 -4.18 3.26 -0.05
N ALA A 22 -4.93 2.46 0.73
CA ALA A 22 -4.69 1.02 0.82
C ALA A 22 -4.92 0.31 -0.54
N GLN A 23 -6.00 0.67 -1.24
CA GLN A 23 -6.31 0.15 -2.58
C GLN A 23 -5.25 0.58 -3.61
N LEU A 24 -4.83 1.85 -3.58
CA LEU A 24 -3.80 2.38 -4.47
C LEU A 24 -2.45 1.71 -4.27
N LYS A 25 -2.02 1.48 -3.03
CA LYS A 25 -0.73 0.81 -2.75
C LYS A 25 -0.73 -0.63 -3.27
N ARG A 26 -1.81 -1.38 -3.05
CA ARG A 26 -1.96 -2.75 -3.56
C ARG A 26 -1.95 -2.79 -5.10
N GLY A 27 -2.67 -1.87 -5.74
CA GLY A 27 -2.69 -1.76 -7.21
C GLY A 27 -1.34 -1.33 -7.79
N ALA A 28 -0.70 -0.33 -7.18
CA ALA A 28 0.61 0.15 -7.61
C ALA A 28 1.69 -0.92 -7.45
N TYR A 29 1.64 -1.71 -6.37
CA TYR A 29 2.55 -2.82 -6.15
C TYR A 29 2.40 -3.90 -7.23
N GLY A 30 1.16 -4.34 -7.50
CA GLY A 30 0.90 -5.31 -8.56
C GLY A 30 1.35 -4.82 -9.94
N ALA A 31 1.08 -3.56 -10.27
CA ALA A 31 1.51 -2.94 -11.52
C ALA A 31 3.04 -2.82 -11.61
N ALA A 32 3.72 -2.44 -10.52
CA ALA A 32 5.17 -2.35 -10.47
C ALA A 32 5.83 -3.73 -10.65
N TYR A 33 5.31 -4.76 -9.97
CA TYR A 33 5.79 -6.13 -10.12
C TYR A 33 5.61 -6.64 -11.56
N GLN A 34 4.41 -6.47 -12.11
CA GLN A 34 4.12 -6.87 -13.48
C GLN A 34 5.03 -6.14 -14.48
N LYS A 35 5.25 -4.83 -14.29
CA LYS A 35 6.18 -4.06 -15.12
C LYS A 35 7.61 -4.58 -15.00
N GLN A 36 8.10 -4.83 -13.79
CA GLN A 36 9.45 -5.35 -13.57
C GLN A 36 9.66 -6.72 -14.21
N CYS A 37 8.67 -7.59 -14.12
CA CYS A 37 8.67 -8.90 -14.75
C CYS A 37 8.75 -8.80 -16.29
N ILE A 38 7.90 -7.97 -16.91
CA ILE A 38 7.93 -7.73 -18.36
C ILE A 38 9.27 -7.13 -18.79
N ASP A 39 9.78 -6.12 -18.06
CA ASP A 39 11.03 -5.44 -18.40
C ASP A 39 12.25 -6.37 -18.24
N ARG A 40 12.19 -7.37 -17.35
CA ARG A 40 13.31 -8.28 -17.05
C ARG A 40 13.29 -9.57 -17.85
N GLU A 41 12.12 -10.17 -18.03
CA GLU A 41 11.97 -11.48 -18.68
C GLU A 41 11.31 -11.41 -20.05
N GLY A 42 10.75 -10.25 -20.43
CA GLY A 42 10.06 -10.07 -21.70
C GLY A 42 8.74 -10.85 -21.80
N THR A 43 8.27 -11.44 -20.70
CA THR A 43 7.03 -12.22 -20.62
C THR A 43 6.01 -11.55 -19.71
N THR A 44 4.73 -11.77 -20.01
CA THR A 44 3.60 -11.38 -19.16
C THR A 44 3.24 -12.46 -18.14
N ASP A 45 3.85 -13.64 -18.25
CA ASP A 45 3.63 -14.78 -17.35
C ASP A 45 4.55 -14.66 -16.13
N CYS A 46 4.17 -13.77 -15.22
CA CYS A 46 4.93 -13.49 -14.01
C CYS A 46 4.62 -14.53 -12.93
N ASP A 47 5.64 -14.92 -12.15
CA ASP A 47 5.52 -15.95 -11.14
C ASP A 47 4.29 -15.73 -10.22
N PRO A 48 3.30 -16.64 -10.23
CA PRO A 48 2.11 -16.53 -9.40
C PRO A 48 2.40 -16.78 -7.91
N ALA A 49 3.57 -17.33 -7.57
CA ALA A 49 4.04 -17.45 -6.19
C ALA A 49 4.64 -16.15 -5.63
N HIS A 50 4.62 -15.06 -6.40
CA HIS A 50 5.01 -13.76 -5.88
C HIS A 50 4.16 -13.36 -4.67
N LYS A 51 4.83 -12.90 -3.61
CA LYS A 51 4.19 -12.50 -2.36
C LYS A 51 3.09 -11.48 -2.62
N SER A 52 1.96 -11.68 -1.97
CA SER A 52 0.88 -10.71 -1.97
C SER A 52 1.36 -9.38 -1.37
N TYR A 53 0.70 -8.29 -1.76
CA TYR A 53 0.99 -6.97 -1.17
C TYR A 53 0.88 -6.99 0.37
N GLU A 54 -0.06 -7.76 0.93
CA GLU A 54 -0.24 -7.90 2.38
C GLU A 54 0.96 -8.59 3.05
N GLU A 55 1.53 -9.61 2.42
CA GLU A 55 2.74 -10.27 2.90
C GLU A 55 3.96 -9.36 2.81
N TYR A 56 4.09 -8.60 1.71
CA TYR A 56 5.14 -7.60 1.55
C TYR A 56 5.05 -6.50 2.62
N ASP A 57 3.85 -5.95 2.85
CA ASP A 57 3.64 -4.86 3.81
C ASP A 57 3.92 -5.33 5.24
N ARG A 58 3.50 -6.55 5.60
CA ARG A 58 3.80 -7.15 6.91
C ARG A 58 5.30 -7.34 7.13
N GLU A 59 6.01 -7.91 6.16
CA GLU A 59 7.48 -8.09 6.27
C GLU A 59 8.21 -6.75 6.38
N ARG A 60 7.73 -5.75 5.65
CA ARG A 60 8.27 -4.38 5.70
C ARG A 60 8.03 -3.74 7.07
N GLU A 61 6.85 -3.89 7.66
CA GLU A 61 6.55 -3.40 9.00
C GLU A 61 7.39 -4.11 10.08
N GLU A 62 7.56 -5.43 9.96
CA GLU A 62 8.44 -6.20 10.85
C GLU A 62 9.90 -5.76 10.77
N PHE A 63 10.38 -5.45 9.55
CA PHE A 63 11.72 -4.94 9.33
C PHE A 63 11.90 -3.55 9.97
N LEU A 64 10.97 -2.63 9.73
CA LEU A 64 11.00 -1.28 10.32
C LEU A 64 10.93 -1.33 11.85
N ASN A 65 10.07 -2.15 12.42
CA ASN A 65 9.98 -2.35 13.88
C ASN A 65 11.25 -2.98 14.48
N ARG A 66 12.00 -3.76 13.69
CA ARG A 66 13.28 -4.32 14.15
C ARG A 66 14.39 -3.26 14.13
N GLU A 67 14.40 -2.38 13.15
CA GLU A 67 15.37 -1.28 13.09
C GLU A 67 15.12 -0.26 14.19
N ASP A 68 13.87 0.12 14.43
CA ASP A 68 13.47 1.02 15.53
C ASP A 68 13.91 0.51 16.91
N LYS A 69 13.96 -0.81 17.13
CA LYS A 69 14.42 -1.43 18.38
C LYS A 69 15.94 -1.60 18.49
N ARG A 70 16.69 -1.29 17.43
CA ARG A 70 18.16 -1.37 17.42
C ARG A 70 18.81 -0.06 17.88
N ASP A 71 18.09 1.05 17.75
CA ASP A 71 18.47 2.38 18.24
C ASP A 71 18.03 2.60 19.70
#